data_AF-A0A1W0YYF7-F1
#
_entry.id   AF-A0A1W0YYF7-F1
#
_cell.length_a   1.000
_cell.length_b   1.000
_cell.length_c   1.000
_cell.angle_alpha   90.00
_cell.angle_beta   90.00
_cell.angle_gamma   90.00
#
_symmetry.space_group_name_H-M   'P 1'
#
loop_
_entity.id
_entity.type
_entity.pdbx_description
1 polymer ?
#
loop_
_entity_poly.entity_id
_entity_poly.type
_entity_poly.pdbx_seq_one_letter_code
_entity_poly.pdbx_strand_id
1 'polypeptide(L)' 'MTAHAGEKAEKTGDFRCEKCHRSTHVRQGERIPKCPHCGNDTYGERTREPGNKG' A
#
# COMPACT_ATOMS: atom_id res chain seq x y z
N MET A 1 5.72 -2.20 8.14
CA MET A 1 4.28 -2.06 8.49
C MET A 1 3.43 -2.63 7.36
N THR A 2 2.46 -3.48 7.70
CA THR A 2 1.50 -4.08 6.77
C THR A 2 0.24 -3.22 6.73
N ALA A 3 -0.35 -3.03 5.56
CA ALA A 3 -1.60 -2.30 5.38
C ALA A 3 -2.64 -3.19 4.70
N HIS A 4 -3.91 -2.95 5.00
CA HIS A 4 -5.03 -3.76 4.51
C HIS A 4 -5.97 -2.94 3.64
N ALA A 5 -6.57 -3.60 2.65
CA ALA A 5 -7.58 -2.99 1.81
C ALA A 5 -8.81 -2.61 2.66
N GLY A 6 -9.36 -1.44 2.38
CA GLY A 6 -10.45 -0.84 3.14
C GLY A 6 -9.98 0.14 4.22
N GLU A 7 -8.72 0.05 4.67
CA GLU A 7 -8.15 1.05 5.57
C GLU A 7 -7.97 2.39 4.85
N LYS A 8 -8.06 3.49 5.62
CA LYS A 8 -7.81 4.82 5.09
C LYS A 8 -6.29 5.03 4.99
N ALA A 9 -5.83 5.46 3.82
CA ALA A 9 -4.42 5.76 3.60
C ALA A 9 -4.07 7.06 4.35
N GLU A 10 -3.32 6.93 5.44
CA GLU A 10 -2.89 8.07 6.27
C GLU A 10 -1.95 9.05 5.52
N LYS A 11 -1.24 8.57 4.49
CA LYS A 11 -0.39 9.38 3.61
C LYS A 11 -0.41 8.79 2.20
N THR A 12 -0.21 9.63 1.19
CA THR A 12 -0.01 9.18 -0.19
C THR A 12 1.21 8.27 -0.27
N GLY A 13 1.08 7.13 -0.94
CA GLY A 13 2.19 6.19 -1.09
C GLY A 13 1.87 5.04 -2.03
N ASP A 14 2.90 4.26 -2.32
CA ASP A 14 2.78 3.05 -3.12
C ASP A 14 2.71 1.83 -2.18
N PHE A 15 1.66 1.03 -2.36
CA PHE A 15 1.37 -0.15 -1.55
C PHE A 15 1.69 -1.40 -2.37
N ARG A 16 2.69 -2.15 -1.94
CA ARG A 16 3.12 -3.37 -2.63
C ARG A 16 2.30 -4.56 -2.14
N CYS A 17 1.55 -5.19 -3.03
CA CYS A 17 0.78 -6.39 -2.71
C CYS A 17 1.70 -7.53 -2.25
N GLU A 18 1.39 -8.19 -1.14
CA GLU A 18 2.23 -9.30 -0.65
C GLU A 18 2.12 -10.55 -1.53
N LYS A 19 1.01 -10.72 -2.25
CA LYS A 19 0.72 -11.91 -3.05
C LYS A 19 1.37 -11.87 -4.45
N CYS A 20 1.13 -10.80 -5.20
CA CYS A 20 1.64 -10.67 -6.58
C CYS A 20 2.78 -9.66 -6.71
N HIS A 21 3.20 -9.05 -5.60
CA HIS A 21 4.30 -8.08 -5.55
C HIS A 21 4.11 -6.82 -6.41
N ARG A 22 2.90 -6.58 -6.93
CA ARG A 22 2.54 -5.37 -7.68
C ARG A 22 2.26 -4.23 -6.74
N SER A 23 2.72 -3.04 -7.10
CA SER A 23 2.47 -1.82 -6.34
C SER A 23 1.21 -1.12 -6.85
N THR A 24 0.39 -0.61 -5.93
CA THR A 24 -0.75 0.26 -6.23
C THR A 24 -0.52 1.61 -5.58
N HIS A 25 -0.72 2.69 -6.33
CA HIS A 25 -0.63 4.04 -5.80
C HIS A 25 -1.93 4.41 -5.10
N VAL A 26 -1.87 4.83 -3.84
CA VAL A 26 -3.05 5.29 -3.09
C VAL A 26 -2.75 6.68 -2.53
N ARG A 27 -3.71 7.59 -2.68
CA ARG A 27 -3.61 8.97 -2.19
C ARG A 27 -4.02 9.05 -0.72
N GLN A 28 -3.45 10.02 -0.02
CA GLN A 28 -3.84 10.33 1.36
C GLN A 28 -5.35 10.56 1.44
N GLY A 29 -5.97 9.96 2.45
CA GLY A 29 -7.39 10.10 2.71
C GLY A 29 -8.29 9.14 1.93
N GLU A 30 -7.75 8.47 0.90
CA GLU A 30 -8.49 7.46 0.16
C GLU A 30 -8.43 6.09 0.85
N ARG A 31 -9.40 5.23 0.58
CA ARG A 31 -9.37 3.85 1.06
C ARG A 31 -8.42 3.05 0.20
N ILE A 32 -7.56 2.26 0.84
CA ILE A 32 -6.67 1.33 0.15
C ILE A 32 -7.55 0.33 -0.62
N PRO A 33 -7.49 0.29 -1.96
CA PRO A 33 -8.30 -0.65 -2.74
C PRO A 33 -7.75 -2.06 -2.57
N LYS A 34 -8.54 -3.09 -2.91
CA LYS A 34 -7.97 -4.44 -3.11
C LYS A 34 -7.02 -4.43 -4.30
N CYS A 35 -6.07 -5.36 -4.32
CA CYS A 35 -5.12 -5.46 -5.41
C CYS A 35 -5.87 -5.72 -6.73
N PRO A 36 -5.79 -4.82 -7.72
CA PRO A 36 -6.54 -4.96 -8.98
C PRO A 36 -6.07 -6.15 -9.82
N HIS A 37 -4.91 -6.73 -9.50
CA HIS A 37 -4.33 -7.84 -10.24
C HIS A 37 -4.71 -9.22 -9.70
N CYS A 38 -4.82 -9.37 -8.37
CA CYS A 38 -5.02 -10.70 -7.75
C CYS A 38 -6.11 -10.73 -6.68
N GLY A 39 -6.76 -9.59 -6.41
CA GLY A 39 -7.84 -9.46 -5.42
C GLY A 39 -7.39 -9.50 -3.96
N ASN A 40 -6.07 -9.61 -3.69
CA ASN A 40 -5.54 -9.60 -2.33
C ASN A 40 -5.86 -8.29 -1.61
N ASP A 41 -6.10 -8.37 -0.31
CA ASP A 41 -6.35 -7.22 0.55
C ASP A 41 -5.13 -6.86 1.40
N THR A 42 -4.13 -7.73 1.53
CA THR A 42 -2.90 -7.41 2.25
C THR A 42 -1.83 -6.75 1.37
N TYR A 43 -1.26 -5.67 1.88
CA TYR A 43 -0.14 -4.94 1.31
C TYR A 43 1.03 -4.93 2.29
N GLY A 44 2.21 -5.23 1.77
CA GLY A 44 3.46 -5.19 2.51
C GLY A 44 3.94 -3.76 2.72
N GLU A 45 5.24 -3.64 3.00
CA GLU A 45 5.85 -2.39 3.41
C GLU A 45 5.57 -1.22 2.44
N ARG A 46 5.00 -0.15 2.99
CA ARG A 46 4.75 1.13 2.31
C ARG A 46 6.09 1.64 1.78
N THR A 47 6.34 1.52 0.47
CA THR A 47 7.68 1.71 -0.10
C THR A 47 8.05 3.18 -0.33
N ARG A 48 7.42 4.11 0.39
CA ARG A 48 7.72 5.55 0.27
C ARG A 48 7.58 6.28 1.59
N GLU A 49 8.27 5.79 2.60
CA GLU A 49 8.87 6.73 3.55
C GLU A 49 10.26 7.03 2.99
N PRO A 50 10.57 8.29 2.58
CA PRO A 50 11.96 8.71 2.45
C PRO A 50 12.58 8.71 3.85
N GLY A 51 12.83 7.51 4.37
CA GLY A 51 13.58 7.29 5.59
C GLY A 51 15.05 7.40 5.25
N ASN A 52 15.63 8.55 5.58
CA ASN A 52 16.76 8.57 6.49
C ASN A 52 17.86 7.54 6.16
N LYS A 53 18.77 7.90 5.24
CA LYS A 53 20.15 7.40 5.30
C LYS A 53 20.74 7.88 6.63
N GLY A 54 20.60 7.07 7.68
CA GLY A 54 21.47 7.13 8.86
C GLY A 54 22.84 6.58 8.52
#